data_AF-A0A0S8DZU5-F1
#
_entry.id   AF-A0A0S8DZU5-F1
#
_cell.length_a   1.000
_cell.length_b   1.000
_cell.length_c   1.000
_cell.angle_alpha   90.00
_cell.angle_beta   90.00
_cell.angle_gamma   90.00
#
_symmetry.space_group_name_H-M   'P 1'
#
loop_
_entity.id
_entity.type
_entity.pdbx_description
1 polymer ?
#
loop_
_entity_poly.entity_id
_entity_poly.type
_entity_poly.pdbx_seq_one_letter_code
_entity_poly.pdbx_strand_id
1 'polypeptide(L)'
;MKRIVPLLLFGLSVLSCSGCHGLAERPPAVEVVIDGDGQFPDFLVGTWKADSGGWEIVFEPEGTISSAVVSLGRVRMKPGKVTTVPMKLGGKGVFEAGPWAVQYSPERRELVVEIAIASFRVELGGSVVKGRTLNIFAGSVSTDGRSWWANRFSFPEYVADTKKYRDHRLTADPNDNPPEELLFQKVTESQ
;
A
#
# COMPACT_ATOMS: atom_id res chain seq x y z
N MET A 1 -70.55 -40.56 -30.11
CA MET A 1 -69.42 -39.71 -30.60
C MET A 1 -69.09 -38.63 -29.58
N LYS A 2 -68.25 -38.91 -28.57
CA LYS A 2 -67.59 -37.89 -27.73
C LYS A 2 -66.22 -38.43 -27.30
N ARG A 3 -65.22 -37.55 -27.37
CA ARG A 3 -63.79 -37.80 -27.55
C ARG A 3 -63.10 -38.29 -26.28
N ILE A 4 -62.18 -39.25 -26.44
CA ILE A 4 -61.19 -39.69 -25.44
C ILE A 4 -59.95 -38.81 -25.61
N VAL A 5 -59.48 -38.22 -24.51
CA VAL A 5 -58.15 -37.59 -24.36
C VAL A 5 -57.58 -38.16 -23.06
N PRO A 6 -56.41 -38.80 -23.08
CA PRO A 6 -55.20 -38.06 -22.69
C PRO A 6 -53.96 -38.44 -23.51
N LEU A 7 -53.20 -37.42 -23.91
CA LEU A 7 -51.83 -37.54 -24.41
C LEU A 7 -50.91 -36.68 -23.54
N LEU A 8 -49.70 -37.22 -23.33
CA LEU A 8 -48.42 -36.55 -23.03
C LEU A 8 -48.07 -36.16 -21.58
N LEU A 9 -47.41 -37.13 -20.93
CA LEU A 9 -46.08 -36.96 -20.33
C LEU A 9 -45.20 -35.96 -21.13
N PHE A 10 -44.52 -35.02 -20.46
CA PHE A 10 -43.05 -34.84 -20.47
C PHE A 10 -42.66 -33.51 -19.80
N GLY A 11 -41.58 -33.53 -19.00
CA GLY A 11 -40.76 -32.34 -18.75
C GLY A 11 -40.65 -31.87 -17.30
N LEU A 12 -40.07 -32.69 -16.41
CA LEU A 12 -39.36 -32.16 -15.23
C LEU A 12 -38.23 -31.24 -15.73
N SER A 13 -38.45 -29.94 -15.72
CA SER A 13 -37.36 -28.96 -15.90
C SER A 13 -36.63 -28.83 -14.57
N VAL A 14 -35.50 -29.54 -14.47
CA VAL A 14 -34.54 -29.42 -13.39
C VAL A 14 -34.01 -27.99 -13.39
N LEU A 15 -34.34 -27.24 -12.35
CA LEU A 15 -33.71 -25.97 -11.99
C LEU A 15 -32.22 -26.23 -11.69
N SER A 16 -31.38 -26.18 -12.73
CA SER A 16 -29.94 -26.08 -12.57
C SER A 16 -29.60 -24.64 -12.18
N CYS A 17 -29.70 -24.34 -10.88
CA CYS A 17 -29.02 -23.20 -10.27
C CYS A 17 -27.51 -23.43 -10.36
N SER A 18 -26.94 -23.18 -11.54
CA SER A 18 -25.49 -23.00 -11.72
C SER A 18 -25.12 -21.63 -11.14
N GLY A 19 -25.24 -21.51 -9.82
CA GLY A 19 -24.62 -20.45 -9.05
C GLY A 19 -23.12 -20.66 -9.11
N CYS A 20 -22.50 -20.22 -10.21
CA CYS A 20 -21.08 -19.90 -10.24
C CYS A 20 -20.87 -18.85 -9.15
N HIS A 21 -20.51 -19.31 -7.96
CA HIS A 21 -19.82 -18.51 -6.98
C HIS A 21 -18.50 -18.13 -7.64
N GLY A 22 -18.50 -17.01 -8.37
CA GLY A 22 -17.28 -16.33 -8.74
C GLY A 22 -16.50 -16.17 -7.46
N LEU A 23 -15.37 -16.86 -7.38
CA LEU A 23 -14.34 -16.59 -6.38
C LEU A 23 -14.14 -15.08 -6.45
N ALA A 24 -14.63 -14.35 -5.45
CA ALA A 24 -14.39 -12.93 -5.33
C ALA A 24 -12.87 -12.77 -5.32
N GLU A 25 -12.31 -12.32 -6.44
CA GLU A 25 -10.88 -12.07 -6.56
C GLU A 25 -10.52 -11.11 -5.43
N ARG A 26 -9.55 -11.51 -4.61
CA ARG A 26 -9.04 -10.59 -3.59
C ARG A 26 -8.48 -9.39 -4.33
N PRO A 27 -8.82 -8.16 -3.92
CA PRO A 27 -8.26 -6.98 -4.56
C PRO A 27 -6.72 -7.04 -4.51
N PRO A 28 -6.04 -6.49 -5.53
CA PRO A 28 -4.59 -6.50 -5.57
C PRO A 28 -4.01 -5.76 -4.35
N ALA A 29 -2.82 -6.18 -3.92
CA ALA A 29 -2.17 -5.54 -2.78
C ALA A 29 -1.65 -4.12 -3.09
N VAL A 30 -1.47 -3.83 -4.39
CA VAL A 30 -1.13 -2.50 -4.90
C VAL A 30 -2.10 -2.18 -6.04
N GLU A 31 -2.80 -1.06 -5.94
CA GLU A 31 -3.60 -0.51 -7.02
C GLU A 31 -2.75 0.43 -7.88
N VAL A 32 -2.88 0.34 -9.21
CA VAL A 32 -2.13 1.19 -10.15
C VAL A 32 -3.11 1.87 -11.08
N VAL A 33 -3.05 3.20 -11.14
CA VAL A 33 -3.90 4.04 -11.99
C VAL A 33 -3.01 4.90 -12.87
N ILE A 34 -3.17 4.81 -14.19
CA ILE A 34 -2.50 5.69 -15.14
C ILE A 34 -3.55 6.59 -15.75
N ASP A 35 -3.37 7.91 -15.69
CA ASP A 35 -4.31 8.83 -16.32
C ASP A 35 -4.22 8.68 -17.85
N GLY A 36 -5.37 8.44 -18.49
CA GLY A 36 -5.47 8.16 -19.92
C GLY A 36 -5.29 6.68 -20.26
N ASP A 37 -4.97 6.38 -21.53
CA ASP A 37 -4.85 4.99 -22.03
C ASP A 37 -3.40 4.48 -22.04
N GLY A 38 -2.55 5.05 -21.18
CA GLY A 38 -1.11 4.79 -21.13
C GLY A 38 -0.71 3.56 -20.30
N GLN A 39 0.57 3.20 -20.39
CA GLN A 39 1.21 2.23 -19.49
C GLN A 39 2.07 2.95 -18.45
N PHE A 40 2.43 2.25 -17.37
CA PHE A 40 3.38 2.78 -16.41
C PHE A 40 4.74 3.01 -17.10
N PRO A 41 5.32 4.22 -17.04
CA PRO A 41 6.54 4.53 -17.82
C PRO A 41 7.79 3.79 -17.32
N ASP A 42 8.57 3.24 -18.25
CA ASP A 42 9.85 2.56 -17.97
C ASP A 42 10.83 3.41 -17.16
N PHE A 43 10.84 4.73 -17.35
CA PHE A 43 11.73 5.61 -16.60
C PHE A 43 11.38 5.70 -15.11
N LEU A 44 10.18 5.29 -14.68
CA LEU A 44 9.81 5.20 -13.26
C LEU A 44 10.19 3.86 -12.63
N VAL A 45 10.38 2.81 -13.44
CA VAL A 45 10.72 1.46 -12.96
C VAL A 45 12.07 1.46 -12.24
N GLY A 46 12.14 0.79 -11.09
CA GLY A 46 13.35 0.63 -10.29
C GLY A 46 13.26 1.27 -8.91
N THR A 47 14.43 1.40 -8.26
CA THR A 47 14.53 1.86 -6.87
C THR A 47 14.66 3.38 -6.79
N TRP A 48 13.81 4.00 -5.99
CA TRP A 48 13.81 5.42 -5.68
C TRP A 48 14.09 5.61 -4.21
N LYS A 49 15.07 6.46 -3.88
CA LYS A 49 15.49 6.73 -2.50
C LYS A 49 15.34 8.21 -2.18
N ALA A 50 14.67 8.52 -1.08
CA ALA A 50 14.60 9.88 -0.58
C ALA A 50 15.96 10.32 -0.02
N ASP A 51 16.32 11.57 -0.28
CA ASP A 51 17.51 12.25 0.26
C ASP A 51 17.50 12.34 1.79
N SER A 52 16.30 12.42 2.36
CA SER A 52 16.00 12.58 3.78
C SER A 52 14.79 11.73 4.16
N GLY A 53 14.47 11.65 5.46
CA GLY A 53 13.38 10.80 5.95
C GLY A 53 13.60 9.29 5.78
N GLY A 54 14.58 8.86 4.97
CA GLY A 54 15.09 7.53 4.63
C GLY A 54 14.04 6.54 4.12
N TRP A 55 13.16 7.06 3.27
CA TRP A 55 12.26 6.29 2.44
C TRP A 55 13.00 5.68 1.25
N GLU A 56 12.56 4.49 0.87
CA GLU A 56 12.93 3.86 -0.39
C GLU A 56 11.69 3.18 -0.96
N ILE A 57 11.46 3.27 -2.26
CA ILE A 57 10.32 2.67 -2.96
C ILE A 57 10.84 1.98 -4.23
N VAL A 58 10.41 0.75 -4.47
CA VAL A 58 10.80 -0.03 -5.66
C VAL A 58 9.58 -0.22 -6.53
N PHE A 59 9.57 0.39 -7.72
CA PHE A 59 8.52 0.21 -8.73
C PHE A 59 8.88 -0.88 -9.72
N GLU A 60 7.90 -1.72 -10.04
CA GLU A 60 7.99 -2.75 -11.08
C GLU A 60 7.48 -2.22 -12.43
N PRO A 61 7.72 -2.93 -13.56
CA PRO A 61 7.29 -2.51 -14.90
C PRO A 61 5.80 -2.19 -15.03
N GLU A 62 4.94 -2.89 -14.30
CA GLU A 62 3.50 -2.68 -14.28
C GLU A 62 3.05 -1.50 -13.38
N GLY A 63 3.99 -0.80 -12.75
CA GLY A 63 3.72 0.30 -11.83
C GLY A 63 3.39 -0.10 -10.41
N THR A 64 3.34 -1.40 -10.12
CA THR A 64 3.19 -1.88 -8.74
C THR A 64 4.45 -1.58 -7.93
N ILE A 65 4.32 -1.63 -6.61
CA ILE A 65 5.44 -1.47 -5.68
C ILE A 65 5.82 -2.84 -5.14
N SER A 66 7.03 -3.32 -5.38
CA SER A 66 7.46 -4.62 -4.83
C SER A 66 7.95 -4.52 -3.38
N SER A 67 8.51 -3.36 -3.00
CA SER A 67 8.86 -3.07 -1.61
C SER A 67 8.97 -1.58 -1.31
N ALA A 68 8.83 -1.24 -0.03
CA ALA A 68 9.12 0.10 0.48
C ALA A 68 9.90 0.01 1.80
N VAL A 69 10.93 0.82 1.97
CA VAL A 69 11.57 1.05 3.28
C VAL A 69 10.84 2.19 3.95
N VAL A 70 10.17 1.89 5.08
CA VAL A 70 9.43 2.90 5.85
C VAL A 70 10.35 3.61 6.85
N SER A 71 10.06 4.88 7.12
CA SER A 71 10.86 5.68 8.06
C SER A 71 10.87 5.11 9.49
N LEU A 72 9.77 4.48 9.90
CA LEU A 72 9.63 3.81 11.18
C LEU A 72 10.56 2.58 11.25
N GLY A 73 11.74 2.77 11.83
CA GLY A 73 12.71 1.70 12.07
C GLY A 73 13.47 1.23 10.84
N ARG A 74 13.39 1.94 9.70
CA ARG A 74 14.05 1.56 8.44
C ARG A 74 13.69 0.15 7.97
N VAL A 75 12.42 -0.23 8.16
CA VAL A 75 11.95 -1.58 7.85
C VAL A 75 11.54 -1.67 6.39
N ARG A 76 12.10 -2.63 5.66
CA ARG A 76 11.63 -2.97 4.32
C ARG A 76 10.37 -3.81 4.41
N MET A 77 9.25 -3.24 3.97
CA MET A 77 7.95 -3.89 3.89
C MET A 77 7.66 -4.33 2.45
N LYS A 78 6.79 -5.34 2.31
CA LYS A 78 6.25 -5.79 1.03
C LYS A 78 4.72 -5.71 1.08
N PRO A 79 4.04 -5.31 -0.01
CA PRO A 79 2.58 -5.19 -0.02
C PRO A 79 1.89 -6.50 0.35
N GLY A 80 0.82 -6.43 1.14
CA GLY A 80 0.03 -7.61 1.55
C GLY A 80 0.79 -8.64 2.39
N LYS A 81 1.94 -8.28 2.98
CA LYS A 81 2.74 -9.17 3.84
C LYS A 81 2.92 -8.58 5.23
N VAL A 82 3.14 -9.49 6.19
CA VAL A 82 3.62 -9.15 7.53
C VAL A 82 5.13 -9.26 7.56
N THR A 83 5.80 -8.21 8.03
CA THR A 83 7.24 -8.14 8.24
C THR A 83 7.53 -8.15 9.73
N THR A 84 8.38 -9.08 10.18
CA THR A 84 8.85 -9.13 11.57
C THR A 84 10.35 -8.88 11.60
N VAL A 85 10.80 -7.96 12.46
CA VAL A 85 12.21 -7.57 12.60
C VAL A 85 12.63 -7.60 14.08
N PRO A 86 13.86 -8.04 14.40
CA PRO A 86 14.39 -7.94 15.76
C PRO A 86 14.71 -6.49 16.11
N MET A 87 14.39 -6.06 17.33
CA MET A 87 14.66 -4.70 17.81
C MET A 87 15.98 -4.60 18.57
N LYS A 88 16.68 -3.47 18.44
CA LYS A 88 17.99 -3.25 19.08
C LYS A 88 17.95 -3.34 20.60
N LEU A 89 16.83 -2.96 21.22
CA LEU A 89 16.62 -3.01 22.67
C LEU A 89 15.99 -4.33 23.14
N GLY A 90 16.07 -5.38 22.32
CA GLY A 90 15.36 -6.63 22.53
C GLY A 90 13.90 -6.57 22.10
N GLY A 91 13.27 -7.74 21.99
CA GLY A 91 11.91 -7.88 21.46
C GLY A 91 11.85 -7.81 19.92
N LYS A 92 10.65 -7.59 19.40
CA LYS A 92 10.38 -7.55 17.96
C LYS A 92 9.50 -6.37 17.53
N GLY A 93 9.71 -5.95 16.29
CA GLY A 93 8.79 -5.11 15.53
C GLY A 93 7.99 -6.00 14.57
N VAL A 94 6.68 -5.88 14.56
CA VAL A 94 5.77 -6.55 13.64
C VAL A 94 5.02 -5.48 12.87
N PHE A 95 5.06 -5.57 11.54
CA PHE A 95 4.48 -4.58 10.63
C PHE A 95 3.63 -5.30 9.60
N GLU A 96 2.40 -4.88 9.44
CA GLU A 96 1.47 -5.40 8.45
C GLU A 96 1.24 -4.33 7.39
N ALA A 97 1.61 -4.63 6.15
CA ALA A 97 1.33 -3.75 5.02
C ALA A 97 -0.18 -3.71 4.76
N GLY A 98 -0.73 -2.50 4.67
CA GLY A 98 -2.08 -2.26 4.16
C GLY A 98 -2.12 -2.23 2.63
N PRO A 99 -3.25 -1.80 2.03
CA PRO A 99 -3.34 -1.54 0.60
C PRO A 99 -2.43 -0.36 0.24
N TRP A 100 -1.68 -0.49 -0.85
CA TRP A 100 -0.87 0.58 -1.42
C TRP A 100 -1.45 1.01 -2.77
N ALA A 101 -1.12 2.22 -3.20
CA ALA A 101 -1.58 2.71 -4.50
C ALA A 101 -0.49 3.52 -5.20
N VAL A 102 -0.51 3.50 -6.53
CA VAL A 102 0.30 4.33 -7.41
C VAL A 102 -0.62 4.97 -8.43
N GLN A 103 -0.55 6.29 -8.56
CA GLN A 103 -1.17 7.03 -9.65
C GLN A 103 -0.11 7.81 -10.41
N TYR A 104 -0.15 7.76 -11.74
CA TYR A 104 0.72 8.56 -12.58
C TYR A 104 -0.05 9.29 -13.68
N SER A 105 0.25 10.58 -13.83
CA SER A 105 -0.30 11.44 -14.87
C SER A 105 0.77 11.79 -15.90
N PRO A 106 0.76 11.21 -17.13
CA PRO A 106 1.76 11.51 -18.16
C PRO A 106 1.77 12.98 -18.59
N GLU A 107 0.59 13.60 -18.67
CA GLU A 107 0.42 15.01 -19.06
C GLU A 107 1.12 15.96 -18.08
N ARG A 108 0.97 15.70 -16.78
CA ARG A 108 1.53 16.54 -15.71
C ARG A 108 2.89 16.08 -15.22
N ARG A 109 3.33 14.89 -15.64
CA ARG A 109 4.46 14.14 -15.06
C ARG A 109 4.36 14.05 -13.53
N GLU A 110 3.14 13.89 -13.02
CA GLU A 110 2.87 13.83 -11.59
C GLU A 110 2.76 12.38 -11.15
N LEU A 111 3.47 12.03 -10.09
CA LEU A 111 3.44 10.71 -9.45
C LEU A 111 2.88 10.88 -8.04
N VAL A 112 1.85 10.09 -7.74
CA VAL A 112 1.24 9.97 -6.42
C VAL A 112 1.40 8.55 -5.93
N VAL A 113 1.85 8.38 -4.69
CA VAL A 113 2.07 7.07 -4.07
C VAL A 113 1.46 7.06 -2.68
N GLU A 114 0.68 6.02 -2.39
CA GLU A 114 0.13 5.77 -1.07
C GLU A 114 0.76 4.51 -0.45
N ILE A 115 1.37 4.67 0.72
CA ILE A 115 1.93 3.57 1.52
C ILE A 115 1.18 3.50 2.85
N ALA A 116 0.34 2.49 2.98
CA ALA A 116 -0.36 2.17 4.22
C ALA A 116 0.38 1.10 5.03
N ILE A 117 0.55 1.36 6.33
CA ILE A 117 0.86 0.37 7.35
C ILE A 117 -0.45 0.13 8.10
N ALA A 118 -1.12 -0.99 7.82
CA ALA A 118 -2.43 -1.31 8.39
C ALA A 118 -2.35 -1.50 9.90
N SER A 119 -1.29 -2.16 10.36
CA SER A 119 -0.98 -2.27 11.77
C SER A 119 0.54 -2.38 11.97
N PHE A 120 1.02 -1.86 13.08
CA PHE A 120 2.35 -2.18 13.57
C PHE A 120 2.35 -2.32 15.08
N ARG A 121 3.34 -3.07 15.58
CA ARG A 121 3.66 -3.21 16.99
C ARG A 121 5.17 -3.31 17.14
N VAL A 122 5.76 -2.37 17.86
CA VAL A 122 7.20 -2.28 18.09
C VAL A 122 7.49 -2.35 19.58
N GLU A 123 8.18 -3.41 19.99
CA GLU A 123 8.68 -3.58 21.35
C GLU A 123 9.96 -2.76 21.54
N LEU A 124 9.97 -1.90 22.57
CA LEU A 124 11.08 -1.01 22.93
C LEU A 124 11.44 -1.24 24.39
N GLY A 125 12.23 -2.29 24.63
CA GLY A 125 12.54 -2.75 25.98
C GLY A 125 11.26 -3.16 26.73
N GLY A 126 10.95 -2.47 27.84
CA GLY A 126 9.74 -2.72 28.64
C GLY A 126 8.48 -1.97 28.18
N SER A 127 8.54 -1.25 27.06
CA SER A 127 7.44 -0.47 26.50
C SER A 127 7.09 -0.94 25.10
N VAL A 128 5.91 -0.57 24.62
CA VAL A 128 5.46 -0.90 23.26
C VAL A 128 4.79 0.30 22.63
N VAL A 129 5.10 0.53 21.35
CA VAL A 129 4.34 1.45 20.50
C VAL A 129 3.63 0.62 19.45
N LYS A 130 2.33 0.87 19.27
CA LYS A 130 1.51 0.22 18.25
C LYS A 130 0.66 1.25 17.54
N GLY A 131 0.19 0.92 16.35
CA GLY A 131 -0.57 1.90 15.59
C GLY A 131 -0.74 1.51 14.14
N ARG A 132 -1.06 2.53 13.34
CA ARG A 132 -1.16 2.48 11.88
C ARG A 132 -0.69 3.80 11.29
N THR A 133 -0.35 3.80 10.01
CA THR A 133 0.03 5.02 9.30
C THR A 133 -0.43 4.96 7.85
N LEU A 134 -0.91 6.08 7.32
CA LEU A 134 -0.98 6.31 5.87
C LEU A 134 0.04 7.39 5.51
N ASN A 135 0.85 7.15 4.49
CA ASN A 135 1.73 8.17 3.91
C ASN A 135 1.38 8.33 2.43
N ILE A 136 1.16 9.58 2.02
CA ILE A 136 0.91 9.96 0.64
C ILE A 136 2.09 10.80 0.17
N PHE A 137 2.69 10.43 -0.95
CA PHE A 137 3.77 11.17 -1.60
C PHE A 137 3.22 11.68 -2.91
N ALA A 138 3.22 12.99 -3.14
CA ALA A 138 2.67 13.58 -4.35
C ALA A 138 3.59 14.66 -4.92
N GLY A 139 3.90 14.57 -6.21
CA GLY A 139 4.60 15.63 -6.91
C GLY A 139 5.20 15.20 -8.23
N SER A 140 5.99 16.09 -8.84
CA SER A 140 6.42 15.95 -10.23
C SER A 140 7.73 15.20 -10.39
N VAL A 141 7.81 14.39 -11.44
CA VAL A 141 9.01 13.67 -11.87
C VAL A 141 9.72 14.50 -12.93
N SER A 142 11.01 14.73 -12.72
CA SER A 142 11.88 15.51 -13.61
C SER A 142 11.83 14.99 -15.05
N THR A 143 12.06 15.87 -16.03
CA THR A 143 12.00 15.53 -17.45
C THR A 143 12.95 14.40 -17.83
N ASP A 144 14.10 14.30 -17.16
CA ASP A 144 15.09 13.24 -17.39
C ASP A 144 14.77 11.92 -16.65
N GLY A 145 13.68 11.87 -15.87
CA GLY A 145 13.23 10.68 -15.17
C GLY A 145 14.13 10.23 -14.02
N ARG A 146 15.00 11.11 -13.50
CA ARG A 146 15.97 10.76 -12.44
C ARG A 146 15.63 11.32 -11.06
N SER A 147 14.72 12.28 -10.98
CA SER A 147 14.37 12.97 -9.74
C SER A 147 12.86 13.10 -9.61
N TRP A 148 12.36 12.96 -8.40
CA TRP A 148 10.95 13.12 -8.07
C TRP A 148 10.86 13.97 -6.80
N TRP A 149 10.32 15.19 -6.96
CA TRP A 149 10.07 16.11 -5.85
C TRP A 149 8.68 15.84 -5.31
N ALA A 150 8.59 15.30 -4.11
CA ALA A 150 7.35 14.83 -3.53
C ALA A 150 7.04 15.55 -2.21
N ASN A 151 5.82 16.05 -2.08
CA ASN A 151 5.26 16.42 -0.78
C ASN A 151 4.74 15.16 -0.09
N ARG A 152 5.24 14.88 1.11
CA ARG A 152 4.80 13.79 1.97
C ARG A 152 3.74 14.29 2.95
N PHE A 153 2.56 13.71 2.87
CA PHE A 153 1.50 13.85 3.86
C PHE A 153 1.45 12.57 4.69
N SER A 154 1.42 12.70 6.01
CA SER A 154 1.41 11.54 6.90
C SER A 154 0.24 11.61 7.88
N PHE A 155 -0.43 10.48 8.06
CA PHE A 155 -1.59 10.35 8.95
C PHE A 155 -1.32 9.22 9.94
N PRO A 156 -0.47 9.45 10.96
CA PRO A 156 -0.15 8.45 11.95
C PRO A 156 -1.22 8.36 13.04
N GLU A 157 -1.48 7.15 13.50
CA GLU A 157 -2.20 6.88 14.75
C GLU A 157 -1.34 6.01 15.64
N TYR A 158 -0.92 6.55 16.78
CA TYR A 158 0.00 5.87 17.69
C TYR A 158 -0.62 5.67 19.08
N VAL A 159 -0.34 4.50 19.64
CA VAL A 159 -0.72 4.09 20.99
C VAL A 159 0.53 3.58 21.70
N ALA A 160 0.80 4.13 22.87
CA ALA A 160 1.92 3.75 23.71
C ALA A 160 1.47 2.96 24.94
N ASP A 161 2.12 1.83 25.16
CA ASP A 161 2.07 1.03 26.38
C ASP A 161 3.42 1.18 27.10
N THR A 162 3.39 1.75 28.30
CA THR A 162 4.58 1.96 29.16
C THR A 162 4.29 1.45 30.58
N LYS A 163 5.25 1.60 31.50
CA LYS A 163 5.01 1.31 32.92
C LYS A 163 3.95 2.24 33.54
N LYS A 164 3.87 3.49 33.09
CA LYS A 164 2.98 4.53 33.65
C LYS A 164 1.63 4.59 32.93
N TYR A 165 1.61 4.28 31.64
CA TYR A 165 0.45 4.46 30.79
C TYR A 165 0.12 3.17 30.03
N ARG A 166 -1.15 2.81 29.95
CA ARG A 166 -1.66 1.70 29.16
C ARG A 166 -2.56 2.25 28.07
N ASP A 167 -2.43 1.72 26.86
CA ASP A 167 -3.22 2.10 25.68
C ASP A 167 -3.33 3.61 25.47
N HIS A 168 -2.25 4.34 25.78
CA HIS A 168 -2.28 5.79 25.74
C HIS A 168 -2.10 6.27 24.30
N ARG A 169 -3.15 6.85 23.75
CA ARG A 169 -3.12 7.47 22.41
C ARG A 169 -2.19 8.66 22.44
N LEU A 170 -1.17 8.64 21.59
CA LEU A 170 -0.33 9.81 21.36
C LEU A 170 -1.13 10.73 20.45
N THR A 171 -1.60 11.84 20.99
CA THR A 171 -2.36 12.82 20.22
C THR A 171 -1.37 13.59 19.36
N ALA A 172 -1.56 13.57 18.04
CA ALA A 172 -0.83 14.45 17.14
C ALA A 172 -1.62 15.75 17.00
N ASP A 173 -1.00 16.90 17.26
CA ASP A 173 -1.55 18.17 16.81
C ASP A 173 -1.51 18.14 15.27
N PRO A 174 -2.62 18.47 14.57
CA PRO A 174 -2.60 18.58 13.11
C PRO A 174 -1.53 19.55 12.58
N ASN A 175 -1.10 20.53 13.39
CA ASN A 175 -0.04 21.48 13.04
C ASN A 175 1.37 20.94 13.30
N ASP A 176 1.52 19.84 14.06
CA ASP A 176 2.83 19.23 14.37
C ASP A 176 3.38 18.38 13.22
N ASN A 177 2.59 18.17 12.16
CA ASN A 177 2.98 17.33 11.03
C ASN A 177 2.68 18.02 9.68
N PRO A 178 3.33 19.16 9.38
CA PRO A 178 3.20 19.80 8.09
C PRO A 178 3.70 18.87 6.98
N PRO A 179 3.25 19.06 5.73
CA PRO A 179 3.80 18.34 4.59
C PRO A 179 5.33 18.49 4.53
N GLU A 180 6.01 17.38 4.34
CA GLU A 180 7.48 17.34 4.23
C GLU A 180 7.85 17.23 2.75
N GLU A 181 8.64 18.16 2.24
CA GLU A 181 9.18 18.07 0.88
C GLU A 181 10.37 17.10 0.87
N LEU A 182 10.31 16.10 0.01
CA LEU A 182 11.33 15.06 -0.14
C LEU A 182 11.79 14.98 -1.60
N LEU A 183 13.10 14.92 -1.81
CA LEU A 183 13.67 14.61 -3.11
C LEU A 183 13.97 13.11 -3.18
N PHE A 184 13.24 12.40 -4.02
CA PHE A 184 13.56 11.03 -4.39
C PHE A 184 14.49 11.01 -5.59
N GLN A 185 15.58 10.27 -5.48
CA GLN A 185 16.52 10.03 -6.57
C GLN A 185 16.46 8.56 -6.99
N LYS A 186 16.46 8.34 -8.30
CA LYS A 186 16.55 7.01 -8.87
C LYS A 186 17.95 6.44 -8.60
N VAL A 187 18.02 5.27 -7.99
CA VAL A 187 19.28 4.57 -7.76
C VAL A 187 19.75 4.01 -9.10
N THR A 188 20.89 4.50 -9.59
CA THR A 188 21.57 3.87 -10.72
C THR A 188 22.16 2.55 -10.24
N GLU A 189 21.79 1.44 -10.87
CA GLU A 189 22.53 0.20 -10.70
C GLU A 189 23.96 0.46 -11.15
N SER A 190 24.90 0.43 -10.20
CA SER A 190 26.32 0.42 -10.52
C SER A 190 26.60 -0.86 -11.30
N GLN A 191 26.98 -0.70 -12.57
CA GLN A 191 27.50 -1.78 -13.43
C GLN A 191 28.72 -2.44 -12.80
#